data_AF-A0A8S3JNA4-F1
#
_entry.id   AF-A0A8S3JNA4-F1
#
_cell.length_a   1.000
_cell.length_b   1.000
_cell.length_c   1.000
_cell.angle_alpha   90.00
_cell.angle_beta   90.00
_cell.angle_gamma   90.00
#
_symmetry.space_group_name_H-M   'P 1'
#
loop_
_entity.id
_entity.type
_entity.pdbx_description
1 polymer ?
#
loop_
_entity_poly.entity_id
_entity_poly.type
_entity_poly.pdbx_seq_one_letter_code
_entity_poly.pdbx_strand_id
1 'polypeptide(L)'
;MGTNEALFGILHSNNREIIARFSVDLPRKRSVGGTRAIRFARLRKEKRQNYVRKVFEMAVQCFIIDDKVNVDGIILANVAEFNTELHHLNDIIDP
;
A
#
# COMPACT_ATOMS: atom_id res chain seq x y z
N MET A 1 9.69 -12.87 10.10
CA MET A 1 8.71 -11.83 9.75
C MET A 1 8.92 -11.49 8.28
N GLY A 2 7.91 -11.02 7.55
CA GLY A 2 8.11 -10.53 6.19
C GLY A 2 8.03 -9.02 6.27
N THR A 3 9.18 -8.35 6.13
CA THR A 3 9.22 -6.90 6.00
C THR A 3 8.75 -6.57 4.60
N ASN A 4 7.62 -5.87 4.49
CA ASN A 4 7.15 -5.34 3.22
C ASN A 4 7.57 -3.88 3.15
N GLU A 5 8.25 -3.48 2.09
CA GLU A 5 8.68 -2.10 1.88
C GLU A 5 7.83 -1.44 0.80
N ALA A 6 7.48 -0.17 1.00
CA ALA A 6 6.93 0.71 -0.01
C ALA A 6 8.01 1.74 -0.39
N LEU A 7 8.20 1.95 -1.69
CA LEU A 7 9.13 2.92 -2.26
C LEU A 7 8.37 3.85 -3.20
N PHE A 8 8.57 5.15 -3.02
CA PHE A 8 8.02 6.21 -3.85
C PHE A 8 9.19 6.91 -4.52
N GLY A 9 9.09 7.07 -5.83
CA GLY A 9 10.10 7.75 -6.60
C GLY A 9 9.52 8.33 -7.86
N ILE A 10 10.27 9.25 -8.44
CA ILE A 10 9.99 9.85 -9.73
C ILE A 10 11.08 9.42 -10.71
N LEU A 11 10.66 9.22 -11.95
CA LEU A 11 11.54 8.97 -13.08
C LEU A 11 11.30 10.09 -14.08
N HIS A 12 12.31 10.92 -14.28
CA HIS A 12 12.29 11.95 -15.31
C HIS A 12 13.39 11.64 -16.32
N SER A 13 12.99 11.21 -17.53
CA SER A 13 13.92 10.78 -18.57
C SER A 13 14.86 9.69 -18.05
N ASN A 14 16.14 9.99 -17.87
CA ASN A 14 17.16 9.07 -17.35
C ASN A 14 17.47 9.27 -15.85
N ASN A 15 16.88 10.28 -15.21
CA ASN A 15 17.11 10.58 -13.81
C ASN A 15 16.02 9.91 -12.95
N ARG A 16 16.47 9.08 -12.00
CA ARG A 16 15.62 8.46 -10.98
C ARG A 16 15.87 9.12 -9.64
N GLU A 17 14.81 9.48 -8.94
CA GLU A 17 14.88 10.04 -7.60
C GLU A 17 13.93 9.27 -6.68
N ILE A 18 14.40 8.95 -5.48
CA ILE A 18 13.59 8.30 -4.44
C ILE A 18 13.14 9.38 -3.47
N ILE A 19 11.83 9.58 -3.38
CA ILE A 19 11.20 10.61 -2.54
C ILE A 19 10.99 10.08 -1.13
N ALA A 20 10.39 8.89 -1.02
CA ALA A 20 10.04 8.31 0.26
C ALA A 20 10.19 6.79 0.24
N ARG A 21 10.52 6.23 1.40
CA ARG A 21 10.52 4.79 1.64
C ARG A 21 10.08 4.50 3.06
N PHE A 22 9.31 3.44 3.23
CA PHE A 22 9.02 2.93 4.56
C PHE A 22 8.80 1.43 4.55
N SER A 23 9.17 0.79 5.65
CA SER A 23 8.96 -0.62 5.89
C SER A 23 7.74 -0.83 6.80
N VAL A 24 6.96 -1.87 6.54
CA VAL A 24 5.88 -2.34 7.42
C VAL A 24 6.01 -3.83 7.66
N ASP A 25 5.91 -4.21 8.93
CA ASP A 25 5.84 -5.61 9.33
C ASP A 25 4.42 -6.15 9.18
N LEU A 26 4.20 -6.82 8.05
CA LEU A 26 2.96 -7.52 7.76
C LEU A 26 3.03 -8.97 8.29
N PRO A 27 1.99 -9.45 8.99
CA PRO A 27 2.01 -10.81 9.49
C PRO A 27 1.92 -11.80 8.32
N ARG A 28 2.98 -12.58 8.06
CA ARG A 28 2.99 -13.62 7.02
C ARG A 28 1.85 -14.61 7.21
N LYS A 29 1.23 -15.06 6.13
CA LYS A 29 0.23 -16.15 6.16
C LYS A 29 0.89 -17.40 6.76
N ARG A 30 0.38 -17.85 7.90
CA ARG A 30 0.70 -19.15 8.51
C ARG A 30 -0.60 -19.91 8.68
N SER A 31 -0.64 -21.14 8.22
CA SER A 31 -1.69 -22.11 8.53
C SER A 31 -1.55 -22.48 10.00
N VAL A 32 -2.32 -21.80 10.87
CA VAL A 32 -2.46 -22.16 12.28
C VAL A 32 -3.88 -22.68 12.44
N GLY A 33 -4.05 -23.94 12.87
CA GLY A 33 -5.36 -24.54 13.13
C GLY A 33 -6.02 -23.99 14.40
N GLY A 34 -7.35 -24.14 14.51
CA GLY A 34 -8.14 -23.84 15.70
C GLY A 34 -8.68 -22.42 15.82
N THR A 35 -9.31 -22.09 16.95
CA THR A 35 -10.06 -20.83 17.19
C THR A 35 -9.24 -19.55 16.99
N ARG A 36 -7.91 -19.63 17.16
CA ARG A 36 -7.02 -18.48 16.96
C ARG A 36 -6.82 -18.13 15.48
N ALA A 37 -7.12 -19.04 14.55
CA ALA A 37 -6.96 -18.86 13.11
C ALA A 37 -7.76 -17.65 12.58
N ILE A 38 -9.03 -17.55 12.97
CA ILE A 38 -9.95 -16.49 12.54
C ILE A 38 -9.45 -15.12 12.99
N ARG A 39 -9.00 -15.01 14.25
CA ARG A 39 -8.43 -13.77 14.81
C ARG A 39 -7.18 -13.34 14.03
N PHE A 40 -6.27 -14.27 13.73
CA PHE A 40 -5.07 -13.95 12.97
C PHE A 40 -5.36 -13.62 11.50
N ALA A 41 -6.43 -14.17 10.91
CA ALA A 41 -6.89 -13.78 9.58
C ALA A 41 -7.41 -12.33 9.60
N ARG A 42 -8.25 -11.98 10.58
CA ARG A 42 -8.75 -10.60 10.75
C ARG A 42 -7.61 -9.60 10.97
N LEU A 43 -6.69 -9.90 11.89
CA LEU A 43 -5.54 -9.03 12.17
C LEU A 43 -4.64 -8.83 10.94
N ARG A 44 -4.51 -9.85 10.07
CA ARG A 44 -3.80 -9.71 8.80
C ARG A 44 -4.51 -8.78 7.83
N LYS A 45 -5.83 -8.94 7.66
CA LYS A 45 -6.62 -8.08 6.78
C LYS A 45 -6.55 -6.63 7.24
N GLU A 46 -6.76 -6.38 8.53
CA GLU A 46 -6.71 -5.04 9.12
C GLU A 46 -5.33 -4.38 8.94
N LYS A 47 -4.23 -5.09 9.24
CA LYS A 47 -2.88 -4.57 9.01
C LYS A 47 -2.58 -4.30 7.53
N ARG A 48 -3.10 -5.12 6.61
CA ARG A 48 -2.97 -4.89 5.16
C ARG A 48 -3.72 -3.63 4.74
N GLN A 49 -4.96 -3.45 5.20
CA GLN A 49 -5.74 -2.24 4.92
C GLN A 49 -5.03 -0.97 5.45
N ASN A 50 -4.48 -1.02 6.66
CA ASN A 50 -3.72 0.11 7.21
C ASN A 50 -2.43 0.39 6.43
N TYR A 51 -1.76 -0.66 5.94
CA TYR A 51 -0.61 -0.49 5.05
C TYR A 51 -1.01 0.22 3.74
N VAL A 52 -2.08 -0.24 3.08
CA VAL A 52 -2.58 0.38 1.84
C VAL A 52 -2.97 1.84 2.07
N ARG A 53 -3.72 2.14 3.14
CA ARG A 53 -4.06 3.54 3.49
C ARG A 53 -2.82 4.41 3.66
N LYS A 54 -1.83 3.93 4.43
CA LYS A 54 -0.57 4.66 4.63
C LYS A 54 0.19 4.88 3.32
N VAL A 55 0.15 3.92 2.39
CA VAL A 55 0.72 4.08 1.05
C VAL A 55 0.01 5.19 0.27
N PHE A 56 -1.32 5.23 0.29
CA PHE A 56 -2.09 6.28 -0.38
C PHE A 56 -1.87 7.67 0.24
N GLU A 57 -1.90 7.78 1.55
CA GLU A 57 -1.62 9.04 2.25
C GLU A 57 -0.24 9.59 1.88
N MET A 58 0.78 8.72 1.85
CA MET A 58 2.13 9.10 1.42
C MET A 58 2.17 9.46 -0.07
N ALA A 59 1.44 8.74 -0.93
CA ALA A 59 1.37 9.03 -2.36
C ALA A 59 0.79 10.44 -2.62
N VAL A 60 -0.29 10.79 -1.92
CA VAL A 60 -0.90 12.13 -2.00
C VAL A 60 0.12 13.19 -1.59
N GLN A 61 0.80 13.01 -0.45
CA GLN A 61 1.82 13.95 0.00
C GLN A 61 3.01 14.10 -0.96
N CYS A 62 3.36 13.05 -1.70
CA CYS A 62 4.51 13.05 -2.61
C CYS A 62 4.17 13.60 -4.01
N PHE A 63 2.96 13.33 -4.51
CA PHE A 63 2.60 13.58 -5.91
C PHE A 63 1.55 14.67 -6.11
N ILE A 64 0.91 15.14 -5.03
CA ILE A 64 -0.09 16.21 -5.07
C ILE A 64 0.38 17.34 -4.15
N ILE A 65 0.56 18.53 -4.72
CA ILE A 65 0.95 19.75 -4.00
C ILE A 65 0.02 20.87 -4.48
N ASP A 66 -0.56 21.62 -3.53
CA ASP A 66 -1.51 22.71 -3.82
C ASP A 66 -2.65 22.29 -4.77
N ASP A 67 -3.26 21.13 -4.50
CA ASP A 67 -4.32 20.51 -5.31
C ASP A 67 -3.95 20.28 -6.79
N LYS A 68 -2.66 20.28 -7.11
CA LYS A 68 -2.13 19.98 -8.44
C LYS A 68 -1.24 18.76 -8.41
N VAL A 69 -1.45 17.88 -9.39
CA VAL A 69 -0.61 16.70 -9.59
C VAL A 69 0.73 17.17 -10.20
N ASN A 70 1.84 16.77 -9.58
CA ASN A 70 3.19 17.16 -9.98
C ASN A 70 3.89 16.13 -10.90
N VAL A 71 3.16 15.13 -11.39
CA VAL A 71 3.68 14.05 -12.24
C VAL A 71 2.75 13.83 -13.43
N ASP A 72 3.33 13.49 -14.59
CA ASP A 72 2.55 13.21 -15.82
C ASP A 72 1.78 11.89 -15.74
N GLY A 73 2.21 10.97 -14.87
CA GLY A 73 1.57 9.68 -14.68
C GLY A 73 2.10 8.92 -13.47
N ILE A 74 1.34 7.93 -13.01
CA ILE A 74 1.67 7.08 -11.87
C ILE A 74 1.79 5.64 -12.35
N ILE A 75 2.88 4.97 -11.96
CA ILE A 75 3.09 3.55 -12.21
C ILE A 75 3.06 2.83 -10.86
N LEU A 76 2.17 1.84 -10.73
CA LEU A 76 2.08 0.99 -9.54
C LEU A 76 2.82 -0.33 -9.81
N ALA A 77 3.83 -0.62 -9.00
CA ALA A 77 4.55 -1.90 -9.03
C ALA A 77 3.96 -2.88 -8.00
N ASN A 78 3.97 -4.17 -8.31
CA ASN A 78 3.45 -5.27 -7.46
C ASN A 78 1.92 -5.20 -7.20
N VAL A 79 1.17 -5.23 -8.30
CA VAL A 79 -0.26 -4.95 -8.38
C VAL A 79 -1.17 -6.07 -7.81
N ALA A 80 -0.69 -7.32 -7.73
CA ALA A 80 -1.56 -8.48 -7.47
C ALA A 80 -2.31 -8.44 -6.13
N GLU A 81 -1.64 -8.04 -5.04
CA GLU A 81 -2.28 -7.92 -3.73
C GLU A 81 -2.89 -6.53 -3.49
N PHE A 82 -2.50 -5.54 -4.31
CA PHE A 82 -2.96 -4.17 -4.20
C PHE A 82 -4.32 -3.98 -4.89
N ASN A 83 -4.55 -4.59 -6.05
CA ASN A 83 -5.84 -4.51 -6.78
C ASN A 83 -7.01 -5.08 -5.97
N THR A 84 -6.83 -6.22 -5.31
CA THR A 84 -7.91 -6.83 -4.51
C THR A 84 -8.32 -5.94 -3.33
N GLU A 85 -7.35 -5.32 -2.66
CA GLU A 85 -7.64 -4.41 -1.54
C GLU A 85 -8.12 -3.03 -2.04
N LEU A 86 -7.69 -2.59 -3.21
CA LEU A 86 -8.18 -1.36 -3.86
C LEU A 86 -9.65 -1.44 -4.22
N HIS A 87 -10.09 -2.54 -4.85
CA HIS A 87 -11.51 -2.74 -5.15
C HIS A 87 -12.36 -2.69 -3.86
N HIS A 88 -11.88 -3.31 -2.77
CA HIS A 88 -12.54 -3.24 -1.48
C HIS A 88 -12.53 -1.84 -0.85
N LEU A 89 -11.51 -1.01 -1.08
CA LEU A 89 -11.46 0.36 -0.57
C LEU A 89 -12.36 1.30 -1.38
N ASN A 90 -12.45 1.13 -2.70
CA ASN A 90 -13.40 1.87 -3.53
C ASN A 90 -14.85 1.61 -3.09
N ASP A 91 -15.22 0.37 -2.77
CA ASP A 91 -16.55 0.03 -2.23
C ASP A 91 -16.87 0.71 -0.88
N ILE A 92 -15.85 1.14 -0.13
CA ILE A 92 -16.00 1.82 1.17
C ILE A 92 -16.00 3.35 1.01
N ILE A 93 -15.32 3.85 -0.03
CA ILE A 93 -15.13 5.29 -0.27
C ILE A 93 -16.24 5.86 -1.17
N ASP A 94 -16.79 5.06 -2.08
CA ASP A 94 -17.96 5.41 -2.90
C ASP A 94 -19.15 4.48 -2.56
N PRO A 95 -20.21 4.98 -1.89
CA PRO A 95 -21.43 4.20 -1.61
C PRO A 95 -22.34 3.98 -2.83
#